data_AF-A0A392QCW6-F1
#
_entry.id   AF-A0A392QCW6-F1
#
_cell.length_a   1.000
_cell.length_b   1.000
_cell.length_c   1.000
_cell.angle_alpha   90.00
_cell.angle_beta   90.00
_cell.angle_gamma   90.00
#
_symmetry.space_group_name_H-M   'P 1'
#
loop_
_entity.id
_entity.type
_entity.pdbx_description
1 polymer ?
#
loop_
_entity_poly.entity_id
_entity_poly.type
_entity_poly.pdbx_seq_one_letter_code
_entity_poly.pdbx_strand_id
1 'polypeptide(L)'
;MAFPISQLIPSSTTPFLPYNFPLLNLTPLSPLSLNPKIPFSTPTPPPYLNVLHHSRRRKATSNLRCSASFPEKNHSTSPNSDEDVTELPLFPLPLVLFPGAILPLQIFEFRYRVMMQTLLHTDLRFGVIYTDPVSGTAEVGCVGEIIKHERLVDDRFFLICKGQERFRVTKV
;
A
#
# COMPACT_ATOMS: atom_id res chain seq x y z
N MET A 1 47.49 -3.66 -57.67
CA MET A 1 46.14 -3.75 -58.25
C MET A 1 45.16 -3.51 -57.13
N ALA A 2 44.31 -2.49 -57.23
CA ALA A 2 43.35 -2.12 -56.17
C ALA A 2 41.93 -2.26 -56.71
N PHE A 3 41.05 -2.88 -55.93
CA PHE A 3 39.60 -2.89 -56.17
C PHE A 3 38.87 -2.60 -54.84
N PRO A 4 37.70 -1.94 -54.88
CA PRO A 4 37.06 -1.35 -53.71
C PRO A 4 35.97 -2.25 -53.11
N ILE A 5 35.67 -2.08 -51.82
CA ILE A 5 34.48 -2.66 -51.19
C ILE A 5 33.77 -1.60 -50.32
N SER A 6 32.55 -1.28 -50.76
CA SER A 6 31.35 -0.86 -50.01
C SER A 6 31.48 0.10 -48.82
N GLN A 7 30.96 1.32 -49.01
CA GLN A 7 30.43 2.13 -47.91
C GLN A 7 29.18 1.46 -47.31
N LEU A 8 29.03 1.49 -45.99
CA LEU A 8 27.80 1.14 -45.29
C LEU A 8 27.33 2.34 -44.46
N ILE A 9 26.07 2.73 -44.64
CA ILE A 9 25.38 3.80 -43.91
C ILE A 9 24.78 3.19 -42.63
N PRO A 10 24.66 3.91 -41.50
CA PRO A 10 23.32 4.43 -41.16
C PRO A 10 23.30 5.73 -40.30
N SER A 11 22.41 6.66 -40.63
CA SER A 11 21.87 7.64 -39.66
C SER A 11 20.64 8.38 -40.21
N SER A 12 19.50 7.71 -40.28
CA SER A 12 18.20 8.34 -40.54
C SER A 12 17.66 8.97 -39.25
N THR A 13 17.98 10.25 -39.04
CA THR A 13 17.43 11.08 -37.97
C THR A 13 15.91 11.20 -38.08
N THR A 14 15.18 10.75 -37.06
CA THR A 14 13.75 11.04 -36.87
C THR A 14 13.55 11.63 -35.47
N PRO A 15 12.88 12.79 -35.39
CA PRO A 15 11.90 12.96 -34.32
C PRO A 15 10.67 13.81 -34.73
N PHE A 16 9.71 13.88 -33.80
CA PHE A 16 8.53 14.75 -33.77
C PHE A 16 7.32 14.39 -34.66
N LEU A 17 6.45 13.55 -34.08
CA LEU A 17 5.00 13.74 -34.20
C LEU A 17 4.52 14.66 -33.07
N PRO A 18 3.80 15.77 -33.34
CA PRO A 18 3.04 16.47 -32.31
C PRO A 18 1.73 15.72 -32.05
N TYR A 19 1.52 15.26 -30.82
CA TYR A 19 0.22 14.72 -30.41
C TYR A 19 -0.82 15.83 -30.38
N ASN A 20 -1.84 15.69 -31.22
CA ASN A 20 -2.89 16.69 -31.42
C ASN A 20 -3.93 16.56 -30.29
N PHE A 21 -4.06 17.58 -29.44
CA PHE A 21 -5.10 17.64 -28.41
C PHE A 21 -6.46 17.98 -29.05
N PRO A 22 -7.51 17.15 -28.91
CA PRO A 22 -8.86 17.57 -29.25
C PRO A 22 -9.37 18.55 -28.17
N LEU A 23 -9.56 19.82 -28.53
CA LEU A 23 -10.32 20.77 -27.71
C LEU A 23 -11.73 20.21 -27.46
N LEU A 24 -12.12 20.09 -26.18
CA LEU A 24 -13.52 19.88 -25.84
C LEU A 24 -14.27 21.20 -25.96
N ASN A 25 -15.31 21.19 -26.80
CA ASN A 25 -16.12 22.35 -27.13
C ASN A 25 -16.83 22.95 -25.91
N LEU A 26 -16.72 24.26 -25.75
CA LEU A 26 -17.56 25.05 -24.85
C LEU A 26 -18.92 25.29 -25.50
N THR A 27 -19.99 24.72 -24.95
CA THR A 27 -21.38 25.11 -25.27
C THR A 27 -21.92 26.03 -24.18
N PRO A 28 -22.48 27.22 -24.53
CA PRO A 28 -22.92 28.19 -23.54
C PRO A 28 -24.44 28.19 -23.30
N LEU A 29 -24.83 28.87 -22.22
CA LEU A 29 -26.17 29.41 -21.88
C LEU A 29 -27.28 28.44 -21.41
N SER A 30 -27.65 28.62 -20.14
CA SER A 30 -29.04 28.89 -19.71
C SER A 30 -29.04 29.53 -18.31
N PRO A 31 -29.54 30.78 -18.13
CA PRO A 31 -29.61 31.41 -16.83
C PRO A 31 -30.93 31.06 -16.11
N LEU A 32 -30.86 30.63 -14.84
CA LEU A 32 -32.04 30.44 -14.01
C LEU A 32 -32.03 31.33 -12.77
N SER A 33 -32.86 32.38 -12.88
CA SER A 33 -33.56 33.17 -11.85
C SER A 33 -32.93 33.32 -10.45
N LEU A 34 -32.65 34.58 -10.09
CA LEU A 34 -32.77 35.02 -8.70
C LEU A 34 -34.19 34.73 -8.17
N ASN A 35 -34.30 34.42 -6.88
CA ASN A 35 -35.54 34.62 -6.12
C ASN A 35 -35.21 35.11 -4.70
N PRO A 36 -35.57 36.36 -4.32
CA PRO A 36 -35.23 36.94 -3.01
C PRO A 36 -36.39 36.90 -1.99
N LYS A 37 -36.05 36.99 -0.69
CA LYS A 37 -36.94 37.14 0.52
C LYS A 37 -37.69 35.86 0.96
N ILE A 38 -38.08 35.58 2.23
CA ILE A 38 -37.94 36.08 3.64
C ILE A 38 -38.56 34.97 4.56
N PRO A 39 -38.37 34.83 5.92
CA PRO A 39 -37.70 35.64 6.96
C PRO A 39 -36.59 34.87 7.74
N PHE A 40 -36.24 35.37 8.95
CA PHE A 40 -35.60 34.64 10.06
C PHE A 40 -36.58 33.71 10.81
N SER A 41 -36.09 32.59 11.37
CA SER A 41 -36.63 31.99 12.60
C SER A 41 -35.56 31.18 13.36
N THR A 42 -35.31 31.56 14.61
CA THR A 42 -34.44 30.84 15.56
C THR A 42 -35.23 29.74 16.28
N PRO A 43 -34.66 28.53 16.45
CA PRO A 43 -35.07 27.62 17.51
C PRO A 43 -34.03 27.55 18.64
N THR A 44 -34.53 27.54 19.87
CA THR A 44 -33.84 27.39 21.15
C THR A 44 -33.03 26.09 21.29
N PRO A 45 -31.97 26.05 22.12
CA PRO A 45 -31.27 24.80 22.45
C PRO A 45 -32.13 23.87 23.34
N PRO A 46 -32.11 22.55 23.12
CA PRO A 46 -32.71 21.58 24.05
C PRO A 46 -31.84 21.39 25.31
N PRO A 47 -32.42 20.95 26.44
CA PRO A 47 -31.71 20.83 27.71
C PRO A 47 -30.77 19.62 27.75
N TYR A 48 -29.86 19.66 28.74
CA TYR A 48 -28.95 18.57 29.10
C TYR A 48 -29.69 17.23 29.25
N LEU A 49 -29.27 16.22 28.50
CA LEU A 49 -29.50 14.82 28.81
C LEU A 49 -28.20 14.03 28.71
N ASN A 50 -27.93 13.23 29.75
CA ASN A 50 -26.70 12.48 29.90
C ASN A 50 -26.56 11.42 28.80
N VAL A 51 -25.68 11.66 27.82
CA VAL A 51 -25.21 10.62 26.92
C VAL A 51 -24.25 9.74 27.70
N LEU A 52 -24.63 8.47 27.91
CA LEU A 52 -23.73 7.45 28.44
C LEU A 52 -22.40 7.47 27.66
N HIS A 53 -21.28 7.55 28.38
CA HIS A 53 -19.95 7.29 27.84
C HIS A 53 -19.82 5.80 27.48
N HIS A 54 -20.48 5.39 26.40
CA HIS A 54 -20.10 4.16 25.72
C HIS A 54 -18.78 4.46 25.01
N SER A 55 -17.67 4.14 25.69
CA SER A 55 -16.32 4.26 25.16
C SER A 55 -16.30 3.76 23.72
N ARG A 56 -15.99 4.67 22.78
CA ARG A 56 -15.86 4.31 21.37
C ARG A 56 -14.76 3.27 21.27
N ARG A 57 -15.17 2.00 21.19
CA ARG A 57 -14.32 0.85 20.95
C ARG A 57 -13.69 1.11 19.58
N ARG A 58 -12.48 1.69 19.59
CA ARG A 58 -11.69 1.96 18.38
C ARG A 58 -11.66 0.63 17.63
N LYS A 59 -12.22 0.59 16.41
CA LYS A 59 -12.09 -0.58 15.55
C LYS A 59 -10.60 -0.78 15.37
N ALA A 60 -10.07 -1.83 15.98
CA ALA A 60 -8.68 -2.18 15.83
C ALA A 60 -8.39 -2.35 14.33
N THR A 61 -7.25 -1.82 13.90
CA THR A 61 -6.60 -2.31 12.69
C THR A 61 -6.48 -3.84 12.81
N SER A 62 -6.57 -4.55 11.68
CA SER A 62 -6.47 -6.00 11.66
C SER A 62 -5.07 -6.44 12.09
N ASN A 63 -4.91 -6.67 13.40
CA ASN A 63 -3.69 -7.20 14.00
C ASN A 63 -3.66 -8.71 13.73
N LEU A 64 -3.10 -9.05 12.57
CA LEU A 64 -2.89 -10.42 12.14
C LEU A 64 -1.81 -11.07 13.00
N ARG A 65 -2.14 -12.23 13.59
CA ARG A 65 -1.24 -13.02 14.45
C ARG A 65 -0.71 -14.19 13.62
N CYS A 66 0.61 -14.24 13.43
CA CYS A 66 1.29 -15.19 12.54
C CYS A 66 2.50 -15.84 13.21
N SER A 67 2.73 -17.12 12.90
CA SER A 67 3.91 -17.85 13.35
C SER A 67 5.02 -17.78 12.31
N ALA A 68 6.21 -17.36 12.74
CA ALA A 68 7.43 -17.52 11.97
C ALA A 68 8.08 -18.88 12.29
N SER A 69 9.19 -19.20 11.66
CA SER A 69 10.00 -20.37 12.03
C SER A 69 11.45 -19.93 12.15
N PHE A 70 11.81 -19.42 13.33
CA PHE A 70 13.19 -19.04 13.61
C PHE A 70 14.03 -20.30 13.94
N PRO A 71 15.29 -20.39 13.45
CA PRO A 71 16.19 -21.45 13.88
C PRO A 71 16.74 -21.14 15.28
N GLU A 72 16.09 -21.69 16.31
CA GLU A 72 16.45 -21.47 17.71
C GLU A 72 17.85 -21.99 18.08
N LYS A 73 18.57 -21.21 18.89
CA LYS A 73 19.84 -21.59 19.50
C LYS A 73 19.61 -22.07 20.94
N ASN A 74 19.39 -23.38 21.09
CA ASN A 74 19.48 -24.18 22.33
C ASN A 74 19.20 -23.43 23.67
N HIS A 75 17.94 -23.42 24.10
CA HIS A 75 17.61 -23.39 25.53
C HIS A 75 16.45 -24.34 25.82
N SER A 76 16.54 -25.12 26.89
CA SER A 76 15.53 -26.11 27.26
C SER A 76 14.39 -25.49 28.06
N THR A 77 13.18 -25.41 27.50
CA THR A 77 11.92 -25.10 28.22
C THR A 77 10.73 -25.85 27.57
N SER A 78 9.64 -26.01 28.34
CA SER A 78 8.44 -26.84 28.08
C SER A 78 7.61 -26.51 26.83
N PRO A 79 6.81 -27.47 26.31
CA PRO A 79 6.01 -27.30 25.09
C PRO A 79 4.70 -26.54 25.34
N ASN A 80 4.77 -25.21 25.45
CA ASN A 80 3.63 -24.33 25.20
C ASN A 80 3.77 -23.79 23.76
N SER A 81 2.93 -24.25 22.84
CA SER A 81 3.09 -24.03 21.39
C SER A 81 2.61 -22.64 20.88
N ASP A 82 2.45 -21.67 21.79
CA ASP A 82 1.91 -20.32 21.53
C ASP A 82 2.97 -19.20 21.57
N GLU A 83 4.24 -19.53 21.86
CA GLU A 83 5.28 -18.54 22.18
C GLU A 83 5.90 -17.86 20.95
N ASP A 84 5.93 -18.49 19.77
CA ASP A 84 6.54 -17.93 18.54
C ASP A 84 5.50 -17.34 17.57
N VAL A 85 4.52 -16.59 18.11
CA VAL A 85 3.40 -16.03 17.33
C VAL A 85 3.35 -14.51 17.44
N THR A 86 3.96 -13.85 16.45
CA THR A 86 4.15 -12.40 16.36
C THR A 86 3.00 -11.72 15.61
N GLU A 87 2.68 -10.46 15.95
CA GLU A 87 1.78 -9.62 15.13
C GLU A 87 2.57 -8.93 14.02
N LEU A 88 2.15 -9.09 12.76
CA LEU A 88 2.88 -8.57 11.60
C LEU A 88 1.93 -7.82 10.65
N PRO A 89 2.22 -6.55 10.27
CA PRO A 89 1.42 -5.83 9.28
C PRO A 89 1.53 -6.52 7.91
N LEU A 90 0.39 -6.82 7.26
CA LEU A 90 0.38 -7.56 5.99
C LEU A 90 0.10 -6.67 4.77
N PHE A 91 0.89 -6.88 3.72
CA PHE A 91 0.67 -6.44 2.35
C PHE A 91 0.10 -7.59 1.51
N PRO A 92 -1.23 -7.60 1.26
CA PRO A 92 -1.82 -8.52 0.29
C PRO A 92 -1.51 -8.04 -1.14
N LEU A 93 -0.81 -8.86 -1.92
CA LEU A 93 -0.36 -8.56 -3.28
C LEU A 93 -0.63 -9.74 -4.23
N PRO A 94 -0.85 -9.53 -5.53
CA PRO A 94 -0.97 -10.60 -6.53
C PRO A 94 0.39 -11.18 -6.94
N LEU A 95 1.31 -11.37 -5.99
CA LEU A 95 2.65 -11.92 -6.17
C LEU A 95 3.11 -12.70 -4.94
N VAL A 96 4.12 -13.55 -5.12
CA VAL A 96 4.79 -14.27 -4.03
C VAL A 96 6.19 -13.70 -3.83
N LEU A 97 6.52 -13.27 -2.61
CA LEU A 97 7.88 -12.95 -2.20
C LEU A 97 8.57 -14.21 -1.69
N PHE A 98 9.79 -14.47 -2.15
CA PHE A 98 10.62 -15.57 -1.67
C PHE A 98 11.73 -15.08 -0.73
N PRO A 99 12.18 -15.91 0.23
CA PRO A 99 13.37 -15.65 1.02
C PRO A 99 14.58 -15.27 0.15
N GLY A 100 15.29 -14.21 0.52
CA GLY A 100 16.43 -13.65 -0.20
C GLY A 100 16.10 -12.81 -1.44
N ALA A 101 14.88 -12.88 -1.98
CA ALA A 101 14.49 -12.13 -3.17
C ALA A 101 14.28 -10.63 -2.88
N ILE A 102 14.51 -9.77 -3.88
CA ILE A 102 14.31 -8.32 -3.78
C ILE A 102 12.97 -7.94 -4.41
N LEU A 103 12.18 -7.14 -3.69
CA LEU A 103 10.90 -6.60 -4.12
C LEU A 103 10.94 -5.06 -4.11
N PRO A 104 11.00 -4.40 -5.29
CA PRO A 104 10.65 -3.00 -5.44
C PRO A 104 9.14 -2.83 -5.29
N LEU A 105 8.69 -1.88 -4.45
CA LEU A 105 7.27 -1.65 -4.19
C LEU A 105 6.97 -0.16 -4.07
N GLN A 106 5.98 0.34 -4.82
CA GLN A 106 5.48 1.70 -4.70
C GLN A 106 4.17 1.74 -3.91
N ILE A 107 4.16 2.50 -2.82
CA ILE A 107 3.01 2.69 -1.94
C ILE A 107 2.27 3.97 -2.33
N PHE A 108 1.09 3.80 -2.94
CA PHE A 108 0.20 4.90 -3.31
C PHE A 108 -1.14 4.88 -2.55
N GLU A 109 -1.67 3.71 -2.17
CA GLU A 109 -2.93 3.63 -1.43
C GLU A 109 -2.81 4.21 -0.01
N PHE A 110 -3.83 4.98 0.39
CA PHE A 110 -3.86 5.66 1.70
C PHE A 110 -3.68 4.72 2.89
N ARG A 111 -4.36 3.56 2.91
CA ARG A 111 -4.22 2.57 4.01
C ARG A 111 -2.78 2.09 4.20
N TYR A 112 -2.04 1.91 3.12
CA TYR A 112 -0.66 1.46 3.15
C TYR A 112 0.32 2.62 3.45
N ARG A 113 -0.01 3.86 3.09
CA ARG A 113 0.73 5.06 3.56
C ARG A 113 0.68 5.17 5.09
N VAL A 114 -0.50 4.96 5.69
CA VAL A 114 -0.66 4.92 7.15
C VAL A 114 0.14 3.77 7.76
N MET A 115 0.06 2.56 7.19
CA MET A 115 0.85 1.41 7.64
C MET A 115 2.36 1.66 7.56
N MET A 116 2.84 2.32 6.50
CA MET A 116 4.24 2.70 6.36
C MET A 116 4.70 3.69 7.45
N GLN A 117 3.85 4.63 7.89
CA GLN A 117 4.19 5.49 9.04
C GLN A 117 4.42 4.66 10.31
N THR A 118 3.64 3.60 10.53
CA THR A 118 3.90 2.67 11.64
C THR A 118 5.22 1.93 11.46
N LEU A 119 5.50 1.41 10.25
CA LEU A 119 6.74 0.67 9.96
C LEU A 119 8.02 1.51 10.18
N LEU A 120 7.98 2.82 9.89
CA LEU A 120 9.09 3.76 10.16
C LEU A 120 9.42 3.92 11.66
N HIS A 121 8.56 3.45 12.56
CA HIS A 121 8.75 3.48 14.01
C HIS A 121 8.91 2.08 14.63
N THR A 122 9.08 1.05 13.80
CA THR A 122 9.29 -0.35 14.21
C THR A 122 10.48 -0.95 13.45
N ASP A 123 10.63 -2.29 13.47
CA ASP A 123 11.73 -3.02 12.84
C ASP A 123 11.73 -3.02 11.29
N LEU A 124 10.93 -2.16 10.64
CA LEU A 124 10.79 -2.10 9.17
C LEU A 124 10.40 -3.45 8.50
N ARG A 125 9.82 -4.37 9.28
CA ARG A 125 9.37 -5.71 8.84
C ARG A 125 7.85 -5.76 8.67
N PHE A 126 7.42 -6.37 7.58
CA PHE A 126 6.02 -6.58 7.21
C PHE A 126 5.87 -7.94 6.52
N GLY A 127 4.66 -8.47 6.41
CA GLY A 127 4.43 -9.73 5.70
C GLY A 127 3.89 -9.48 4.29
N VAL A 128 4.48 -10.09 3.27
CA VAL A 128 3.87 -10.19 1.93
C VAL A 128 3.06 -11.48 1.88
N ILE A 129 1.80 -11.37 1.47
CA ILE A 129 0.91 -12.52 1.30
C ILE A 129 0.24 -12.48 -0.07
N TYR A 130 0.20 -13.63 -0.73
CA TYR A 130 -0.46 -13.73 -2.03
C TYR A 130 -1.98 -13.56 -1.86
N THR A 131 -2.58 -12.70 -2.66
CA THR A 131 -4.03 -12.65 -2.83
C THR A 131 -4.44 -12.44 -4.27
N ASP A 132 -5.56 -13.06 -4.64
CA ASP A 132 -6.20 -12.88 -5.93
C ASP A 132 -7.74 -13.02 -5.76
N PRO A 133 -8.57 -12.24 -6.49
CA PRO A 133 -10.03 -12.34 -6.43
C PRO A 133 -10.63 -13.74 -6.68
N VAL A 134 -9.94 -14.65 -7.39
CA VAL A 134 -10.44 -16.01 -7.65
C VAL A 134 -10.03 -16.98 -6.56
N SER A 135 -8.77 -16.93 -6.12
CA SER A 135 -8.20 -17.90 -5.16
C SER A 135 -8.32 -17.46 -3.69
N GLY A 136 -8.67 -16.21 -3.43
CA GLY A 136 -8.68 -15.62 -2.09
C GLY A 136 -7.27 -15.24 -1.62
N THR A 137 -7.02 -15.35 -0.32
CA THR A 137 -5.71 -15.07 0.31
C THR A 137 -5.03 -16.38 0.69
N ALA A 138 -3.74 -16.52 0.38
CA ALA A 138 -2.96 -17.68 0.78
C ALA A 138 -2.77 -17.75 2.31
N GLU A 139 -2.53 -18.95 2.86
CA GLU A 139 -2.22 -19.11 4.29
C GLU A 139 -0.74 -18.83 4.64
N VAL A 140 0.15 -18.89 3.65
CA VAL A 140 1.61 -18.76 3.83
C VAL A 140 2.09 -17.53 3.08
N GLY A 141 2.92 -16.74 3.76
CA GLY A 141 3.58 -15.56 3.20
C GLY A 141 5.08 -15.54 3.50
N CYS A 142 5.73 -14.44 3.15
CA CYS A 142 7.14 -14.18 3.44
C CYS A 142 7.30 -12.82 4.10
N VAL A 143 8.13 -12.75 5.15
CA VAL A 143 8.46 -11.50 5.82
C VAL A 143 9.34 -10.67 4.87
N GLY A 144 8.91 -9.47 4.52
CA GLY A 144 9.70 -8.46 3.84
C GLY A 144 10.33 -7.51 4.85
N GLU A 145 11.63 -7.29 4.74
CA GLU A 145 12.37 -6.24 5.44
C GLU A 145 12.68 -5.09 4.48
N ILE A 146 12.38 -3.85 4.87
CA ILE A 146 12.64 -2.68 4.02
C ILE A 146 14.12 -2.29 4.11
N ILE A 147 14.89 -2.62 3.07
CA ILE A 147 16.33 -2.31 2.99
C ILE A 147 16.62 -0.89 2.46
N LYS A 148 15.64 -0.26 1.79
CA LYS A 148 15.68 1.16 1.41
C LYS A 148 14.25 1.70 1.30
N HIS A 149 14.02 2.92 1.78
CA HIS A 149 12.79 3.66 1.51
C HIS A 149 13.06 5.09 1.05
N GLU A 150 12.18 5.61 0.19
CA GLU A 150 12.17 6.99 -0.28
C GLU A 150 10.75 7.53 -0.14
N ARG A 151 10.59 8.74 0.43
CA ARG A 151 9.30 9.45 0.50
C ARG A 151 9.20 10.35 -0.71
N LEU A 152 8.18 10.12 -1.53
CA LEU A 152 7.84 10.93 -2.70
C LEU A 152 6.88 12.05 -2.29
N VAL A 153 6.55 12.90 -3.25
CA VAL A 153 5.41 13.82 -3.17
C VAL A 153 4.12 13.07 -2.81
N ASP A 154 3.20 13.78 -2.15
CA ASP A 154 1.89 13.27 -1.69
C ASP A 154 1.98 12.14 -0.65
N ASP A 155 3.06 12.07 0.12
CA ASP A 155 3.43 11.00 1.08
C ASP A 155 3.33 9.59 0.51
N ARG A 156 3.54 9.44 -0.80
CA ARG A 156 3.78 8.14 -1.40
C ARG A 156 5.17 7.65 -1.01
N PHE A 157 5.38 6.34 -1.00
CA PHE A 157 6.69 5.75 -0.72
C PHE A 157 7.13 4.86 -1.87
N PHE A 158 8.43 4.82 -2.12
CA PHE A 158 9.07 3.79 -2.93
C PHE A 158 10.02 3.02 -2.02
N LEU A 159 9.84 1.71 -1.98
CA LEU A 159 10.51 0.79 -1.07
C LEU A 159 11.30 -0.22 -1.90
N ILE A 160 12.51 -0.53 -1.48
CA ILE A 160 13.19 -1.78 -1.84
C ILE A 160 13.15 -2.66 -0.61
N CYS A 161 12.56 -3.84 -0.75
CA CYS A 161 12.41 -4.80 0.33
C CYS A 161 13.18 -6.08 -0.01
N LYS A 162 13.65 -6.80 1.00
CA LYS A 162 14.24 -8.14 0.87
C LYS A 162 13.36 -9.15 1.59
N GLY A 163 13.05 -10.27 0.95
CA GLY A 163 12.38 -11.40 1.60
C GLY A 163 13.31 -12.07 2.62
N GLN A 164 12.76 -12.40 3.79
CA GLN A 164 13.43 -13.10 4.88
C GLN A 164 12.72 -14.45 5.10
N GLU A 165 12.41 -14.85 6.32
CA GLU A 165 11.68 -16.09 6.61
C GLU A 165 10.25 -16.15 6.04
N ARG A 166 9.70 -17.36 6.01
CA ARG A 166 8.28 -17.60 5.72
C ARG A 166 7.49 -17.54 7.02
N PHE A 167 6.22 -17.12 6.94
CA PHE A 167 5.29 -17.18 8.05
C PHE A 167 4.00 -17.88 7.61
N ARG A 168 3.26 -18.44 8.57
CA ARG A 168 1.86 -18.89 8.36
C ARG A 168 0.92 -17.95 9.11
N VAL A 169 -0.19 -17.58 8.47
CA VAL A 169 -1.27 -16.83 9.11
C VAL A 169 -2.03 -17.75 10.04
N THR A 170 -2.10 -17.40 11.31
CA THR A 170 -2.87 -18.13 12.32
C THR A 170 -4.22 -17.44 12.58
N LYS A 171 -4.28 -16.11 12.45
CA LYS A 171 -5.50 -15.31 12.62
C LYS A 171 -5.46 -14.00 11.83
N VAL A 172 -6.62 -13.64 11.26
CA VAL A 172 -6.92 -12.40 10.51
C VAL A 172 -7.88 -11.51 11.29
#